data_AF-A0A8J4YJ72-F1
#
_entry.id   AF-A0A8J4YJ72-F1
#
_cell.length_a   1.000
_cell.length_b   1.000
_cell.length_c   1.000
_cell.angle_alpha   90.00
_cell.angle_beta   90.00
_cell.angle_gamma   90.00
#
_symmetry.space_group_name_H-M   'P 1'
#
loop_
_entity.id
_entity.type
_entity.pdbx_description
1 polymer ?
#
loop_
_entity_poly.entity_id
_entity_poly.type
_entity_poly.pdbx_seq_one_letter_code
_entity_poly.pdbx_strand_id
1 'polypeptide(L)'
;MTITRLVKQVAQLYQSITFKRLLELSVFITGFHLERILVDLVRHNDLQIRVDHRSECVHFGADLSESQREDLPEGPMLQSLPSETVRCQLVQMGSALQSCLNLIVPDNRKKEMEPMRAQTIQFYQQTKQRDHIKILQRQHIIEERKEMLENQNLEREEGIRRAQVMDLWPALERMICSCFLVCF
;
A
#
# COMPACT_ATOMS: atom_id res chain seq x y z
N MET A 1 -7.60 -22.05 -14.42
CA MET A 1 -7.68 -22.21 -12.96
C MET A 1 -7.14 -23.55 -12.47
N THR A 2 -7.70 -24.70 -12.87
CA THR A 2 -7.22 -26.03 -12.40
C THR A 2 -5.76 -26.34 -12.76
N ILE A 3 -5.34 -25.99 -13.98
CA ILE A 3 -4.01 -26.28 -14.51
C ILE A 3 -2.96 -25.39 -13.85
N THR A 4 -3.24 -24.10 -13.74
CA THR A 4 -2.40 -23.13 -13.01
C THR A 4 -2.11 -23.62 -11.59
N ARG A 5 -3.13 -24.14 -10.90
CA ARG A 5 -2.97 -24.73 -9.57
C ARG A 5 -2.08 -25.97 -9.59
N LEU A 6 -2.21 -26.86 -10.57
CA LEU A 6 -1.33 -28.01 -10.74
C LEU A 6 0.13 -27.57 -10.96
N VAL A 7 0.37 -26.61 -11.85
CA VAL A 7 1.72 -26.08 -12.11
C VAL A 7 2.32 -25.46 -10.84
N LYS A 8 1.53 -24.65 -10.10
CA LYS A 8 1.93 -24.10 -8.80
C LYS A 8 2.33 -25.21 -7.81
N GLN A 9 1.56 -26.30 -7.73
CA GLN A 9 1.88 -27.43 -6.84
C GLN A 9 3.15 -28.20 -7.28
N VAL A 10 3.34 -28.41 -8.59
CA VAL A 10 4.56 -29.06 -9.10
C VAL A 10 5.78 -28.20 -8.82
N ALA A 11 5.68 -26.87 -8.96
CA ALA A 11 6.75 -25.92 -8.67
C ALA A 11 7.18 -25.91 -7.19
N GLN A 12 6.31 -26.32 -6.26
CA GLN A 12 6.66 -26.45 -4.83
C GLN A 12 7.52 -27.68 -4.54
N LEU A 13 7.50 -28.70 -5.41
CA LEU A 13 8.17 -29.99 -5.17
C LEU A 13 9.38 -30.21 -6.07
N TYR A 14 9.37 -29.67 -7.29
CA TYR A 14 10.40 -29.90 -8.28
C TYR A 14 11.15 -28.61 -8.59
N GLN A 15 12.48 -28.69 -8.63
CA GLN A 15 13.32 -27.63 -9.18
C GLN A 15 13.32 -27.65 -10.71
N SER A 16 13.24 -28.83 -11.31
CA SER A 16 13.15 -29.01 -12.76
C SER A 16 12.33 -30.25 -13.11
N ILE A 17 11.56 -30.17 -14.19
CA ILE A 17 10.75 -31.28 -14.71
C ILE A 17 10.84 -31.35 -16.23
N THR A 18 10.85 -32.55 -16.80
CA THR A 18 10.75 -32.73 -18.26
C THR A 18 9.38 -32.30 -18.75
N PHE A 19 9.32 -31.60 -19.89
CA PHE A 19 8.09 -31.10 -20.49
C PHE A 19 7.10 -32.23 -20.83
N LYS A 20 7.61 -33.38 -21.32
CA LYS A 20 6.82 -34.60 -21.52
C LYS A 20 6.12 -35.07 -20.25
N ARG A 21 6.83 -35.07 -19.12
CA ARG A 21 6.29 -35.48 -17.83
C ARG A 21 5.24 -34.49 -17.32
N LEU A 22 5.46 -33.20 -17.53
CA LEU A 22 4.47 -32.17 -17.19
C LEU A 22 3.19 -32.33 -18.03
N LEU A 23 3.33 -32.69 -19.30
CA LEU A 23 2.22 -32.99 -20.21
C LEU A 23 1.41 -34.21 -19.76
N GLU A 24 2.07 -35.30 -19.35
CA GLU A 24 1.42 -36.49 -18.80
C GLU A 24 0.59 -36.19 -17.55
N LEU A 25 1.07 -35.28 -16.69
CA LEU A 25 0.34 -34.84 -15.50
C LEU A 25 -0.86 -33.96 -15.85
N SER A 26 -0.82 -33.27 -16.99
CA SER A 26 -1.87 -32.39 -17.48
C SER A 26 -2.75 -33.05 -18.56
N VAL A 27 -3.38 -34.18 -18.20
CA VAL A 27 -4.10 -35.13 -19.09
C VAL A 27 -5.10 -34.50 -20.09
N PHE A 28 -5.56 -33.26 -19.89
CA PHE A 28 -6.55 -32.57 -20.73
C PHE A 28 -6.00 -31.39 -21.55
N ILE A 29 -4.68 -31.29 -21.75
CA ILE A 29 -4.05 -30.14 -22.41
C ILE A 29 -3.14 -30.57 -23.54
N THR A 30 -3.12 -29.81 -24.63
CA THR A 30 -2.13 -29.95 -25.69
C THR A 30 -0.85 -29.20 -25.36
N GLY A 31 0.32 -29.68 -25.81
CA GLY A 31 1.62 -29.07 -25.47
C GLY A 31 1.68 -27.55 -25.66
N PHE A 32 1.15 -27.04 -26.77
CA PHE A 32 1.10 -25.60 -27.05
C PHE A 32 0.26 -24.81 -26.03
N HIS A 33 -0.85 -25.37 -25.56
CA HIS A 33 -1.69 -24.71 -24.56
C HIS A 33 -1.01 -24.72 -23.18
N LEU A 34 -0.29 -25.78 -22.84
CA LEU A 34 0.49 -25.85 -21.61
C LEU A 34 1.60 -24.80 -21.61
N GLU A 35 2.34 -24.70 -22.71
CA GLU A 35 3.42 -23.71 -22.88
C GLU A 35 2.89 -22.28 -22.80
N ARG A 36 1.76 -21.98 -23.46
CA ARG A 36 1.09 -20.68 -23.35
C ARG A 36 0.74 -20.34 -21.90
N ILE A 37 0.22 -21.31 -21.13
CA ILE A 37 -0.09 -21.12 -19.71
C ILE A 37 1.19 -20.84 -18.91
N LEU A 38 2.29 -21.57 -19.16
CA LEU A 38 3.57 -21.32 -18.48
C LEU A 38 4.08 -19.90 -18.76
N VAL A 39 4.02 -19.45 -20.01
CA VAL A 39 4.41 -18.09 -20.40
C VAL A 39 3.50 -17.04 -19.75
N ASP A 40 2.20 -17.29 -19.68
CA ASP A 40 1.26 -16.39 -18.99
C ASP A 40 1.57 -16.28 -17.49
N LEU A 41 1.97 -17.37 -16.83
CA LEU A 41 2.36 -17.35 -15.41
C LEU A 41 3.64 -16.54 -15.15
N VAL A 42 4.62 -16.64 -16.05
CA VAL A 42 5.83 -15.81 -15.99
C VAL A 42 5.48 -14.35 -16.25
N ARG A 43 4.65 -14.06 -17.26
CA ARG A 43 4.27 -12.70 -17.65
C ARG A 43 3.58 -11.93 -16.52
N HIS A 44 2.75 -12.60 -15.73
CA HIS A 44 2.03 -11.97 -14.61
C HIS A 44 2.85 -11.95 -13.30
N ASN A 45 4.07 -12.50 -13.31
CA ASN A 45 4.92 -12.69 -12.13
C ASN A 45 4.28 -13.60 -11.05
N ASP A 46 3.47 -14.57 -11.47
CA ASP A 46 2.85 -15.55 -10.57
C ASP A 46 3.84 -16.65 -10.14
N LEU A 47 4.78 -17.02 -11.03
CA LEU A 47 5.81 -18.02 -10.81
C LEU A 47 7.07 -17.67 -11.60
N GLN A 48 8.23 -18.01 -11.05
CA GLN A 48 9.51 -17.95 -11.76
C GLN A 48 9.75 -19.27 -12.50
N ILE A 49 9.62 -19.24 -13.82
CA ILE A 49 9.74 -20.42 -14.68
C ILE A 49 10.68 -20.12 -15.83
N ARG A 50 11.61 -21.04 -16.10
CA ARG A 50 12.47 -21.01 -17.28
C ARG A 50 12.24 -22.27 -18.12
N VAL A 51 11.86 -22.10 -19.38
CA VAL A 51 11.62 -23.20 -20.32
C VAL A 51 12.87 -23.38 -21.18
N ASP A 52 13.42 -24.60 -21.21
CA ASP A 52 14.48 -24.98 -22.11
C ASP A 52 13.97 -26.01 -23.13
N HIS A 53 13.80 -25.57 -24.38
CA HIS A 53 13.36 -26.43 -25.48
C HIS A 53 14.44 -27.39 -25.95
N ARG A 54 15.73 -27.10 -25.74
CA ARG A 54 16.82 -27.98 -26.19
C ARG A 54 16.86 -29.26 -25.36
N SER A 55 16.65 -29.15 -24.06
CA SER A 55 16.61 -30.27 -23.12
C SER A 55 15.19 -30.76 -22.83
N GLU A 56 14.18 -30.16 -23.47
CA GLU A 56 12.76 -30.41 -23.22
C GLU A 56 12.41 -30.35 -21.72
N CYS A 57 12.90 -29.36 -20.98
CA CYS A 57 12.66 -29.24 -19.55
C CYS A 57 12.24 -27.84 -19.10
N VAL A 58 11.59 -27.81 -17.93
CA VAL A 58 11.07 -26.61 -17.28
C VAL A 58 11.71 -26.50 -15.91
N HIS A 59 12.35 -25.36 -15.63
CA HIS A 59 12.99 -25.05 -14.35
C HIS A 59 12.13 -24.07 -13.55
N PHE A 60 12.02 -24.30 -12.24
CA PHE A 60 11.28 -23.46 -11.31
C PHE A 60 12.24 -22.73 -10.37
N GLY A 61 12.07 -21.41 -10.21
CA GLY A 61 12.84 -20.59 -9.25
C GLY A 61 14.35 -20.53 -9.53
N ALA A 62 14.75 -20.65 -10.81
CA ALA A 62 16.17 -20.66 -11.21
C ALA A 62 16.86 -19.29 -11.03
N ASP A 63 16.11 -18.20 -11.17
CA ASP A 63 16.64 -16.84 -11.12
C ASP A 63 16.37 -16.19 -9.75
N LEU A 64 17.44 -15.93 -9.00
CA LEU A 64 17.37 -15.36 -7.64
C LEU A 64 17.18 -13.83 -7.62
N SER A 65 17.27 -13.17 -8.78
CA SER A 65 17.20 -11.72 -8.90
C SER A 65 15.78 -11.17 -8.97
N GLU A 66 14.80 -11.99 -9.37
CA GLU A 66 13.43 -11.53 -9.58
C GLU A 66 12.60 -11.64 -8.30
N SER A 67 11.71 -10.67 -8.11
CA SER A 67 10.70 -10.66 -7.05
C SER A 67 9.40 -11.25 -7.57
N GLN A 68 8.83 -12.21 -6.85
CA GLN A 68 7.48 -12.71 -7.16
C GLN A 68 6.45 -11.66 -6.77
N ARG A 69 5.31 -11.65 -7.45
CA ARG A 69 4.20 -10.78 -7.11
C ARG A 69 3.60 -11.22 -5.77
N GLU A 70 3.38 -10.29 -4.85
CA GLU A 70 2.83 -10.53 -3.50
C GLU A 70 1.32 -10.83 -3.49
N ASP A 71 0.74 -11.20 -4.63
CA ASP A 71 -0.68 -11.52 -4.70
C ASP A 71 -1.00 -12.71 -3.78
N LEU A 72 -2.14 -12.63 -3.08
CA LEU A 72 -2.57 -13.55 -2.03
C LEU A 72 -2.34 -15.02 -2.43
N PRO A 73 -1.68 -15.85 -1.58
CA PRO A 73 -1.45 -17.24 -1.91
C PRO A 73 -2.78 -17.98 -2.08
N GLU A 74 -3.06 -18.38 -3.32
CA GLU A 74 -4.29 -19.06 -3.70
C GLU A 74 -4.20 -20.55 -3.29
N GLY A 75 -4.53 -20.83 -2.03
CA GLY A 75 -4.64 -22.19 -1.49
C GLY A 75 -3.49 -22.64 -0.59
N PRO A 76 -3.50 -23.91 -0.13
CA PRO A 76 -2.48 -24.43 0.78
C PRO A 76 -1.11 -24.48 0.09
N MET A 77 -0.13 -23.79 0.65
CA MET A 77 1.27 -23.88 0.23
C MET A 77 2.01 -24.89 1.10
N LEU A 78 2.61 -25.91 0.47
CA LEU A 78 3.43 -26.89 1.18
C LEU A 78 4.84 -26.34 1.45
N GLN A 79 5.44 -25.74 0.41
CA GLN A 79 6.78 -25.16 0.47
C GLN A 79 6.87 -23.95 -0.45
N SER A 80 7.62 -22.93 -0.05
CA SER A 80 7.96 -21.77 -0.88
C SER A 80 8.99 -22.13 -1.96
N LEU A 81 9.00 -21.39 -3.08
CA LEU A 81 10.06 -21.55 -4.08
C LEU A 81 11.45 -21.25 -3.45
N PRO A 82 12.54 -21.85 -3.98
CA PRO A 82 13.89 -21.60 -3.46
C PRO A 82 14.28 -20.12 -3.46
N SER A 83 13.91 -19.38 -4.51
CA SER A 83 14.15 -17.94 -4.62
C SER A 83 13.45 -17.14 -3.53
N GLU A 84 12.23 -17.51 -3.15
CA GLU A 84 11.51 -16.93 -2.02
C GLU A 84 12.20 -17.25 -0.69
N THR A 85 12.65 -18.48 -0.55
CA THR A 85 13.34 -18.95 0.67
C THR A 85 14.60 -18.14 0.92
N VAL A 86 15.40 -17.91 -0.13
CA VAL A 86 16.61 -17.06 -0.04
C VAL A 86 16.25 -15.61 0.32
N ARG A 87 15.19 -15.06 -0.27
CA ARG A 87 14.72 -13.69 0.02
C ARG A 87 14.29 -13.53 1.48
N CYS A 88 13.54 -14.50 2.00
CA CYS A 88 13.03 -14.48 3.36
C CYS A 88 14.01 -15.05 4.41
N GLN A 89 15.20 -15.50 4.02
CA GLN A 89 16.13 -16.24 4.89
C GLN A 89 16.43 -15.50 6.19
N LEU A 90 16.75 -14.20 6.13
CA LEU A 90 17.06 -13.40 7.32
C LEU A 90 15.85 -13.25 8.25
N VAL A 91 14.65 -13.12 7.69
CA VAL A 91 13.40 -13.04 8.46
C VAL A 91 13.13 -14.38 9.16
N GLN A 92 13.31 -15.50 8.46
CA GLN A 92 13.16 -16.84 9.02
C GLN A 92 14.19 -17.11 10.13
N MET A 93 15.44 -16.70 9.92
CA MET A 93 16.48 -16.80 10.95
C MET A 93 16.17 -15.94 12.17
N GLY A 94 15.76 -14.69 11.96
CA GLY A 94 15.40 -13.78 13.04
C GLY A 94 14.20 -14.27 13.86
N SER A 95 13.16 -14.80 13.20
CA SER A 95 11.98 -15.34 13.88
C SER A 95 12.30 -16.63 14.64
N ALA A 96 13.13 -17.51 14.08
CA ALA A 96 13.60 -18.71 14.75
C ALA A 96 14.42 -18.36 16.00
N LEU A 97 15.38 -17.43 15.89
CA LEU A 97 16.18 -16.96 17.02
C LEU A 97 15.31 -16.30 18.10
N GLN A 98 14.36 -15.46 17.70
CA GLN A 98 13.42 -14.84 18.64
C GLN A 98 12.58 -15.89 19.38
N SER A 99 12.15 -16.95 18.68
CA SER A 99 11.41 -18.06 19.28
C SER A 99 12.28 -18.83 20.27
N CYS A 100 13.53 -19.11 19.92
CA CYS A 100 14.50 -19.73 20.83
C CYS A 100 14.74 -18.87 22.08
N LEU A 101 14.90 -17.56 21.93
CA LEU A 101 15.06 -16.63 23.05
C LEU A 101 13.84 -16.63 23.98
N ASN A 102 12.63 -16.65 23.40
CA ASN A 102 11.39 -16.73 24.18
C ASN A 102 11.28 -18.04 24.97
N LEU A 103 11.84 -19.15 24.46
CA LEU A 103 11.87 -20.43 25.16
C LEU A 103 12.93 -20.48 26.27
N ILE A 104 14.13 -19.96 26.00
CA ILE A 104 15.26 -20.03 26.94
C ILE A 104 15.11 -19.00 28.08
N VAL A 105 14.67 -17.77 27.77
CA VAL A 105 14.52 -16.70 28.76
C VAL A 105 13.20 -15.94 28.55
N PRO A 106 12.05 -16.55 28.90
CA PRO A 106 10.72 -16.00 28.59
C PRO A 106 10.45 -14.62 29.23
N ASP A 107 11.04 -14.34 30.39
CA ASP A 107 10.83 -13.09 31.11
C ASP A 107 11.88 -12.01 30.79
N ASN A 108 12.87 -12.26 29.94
CA ASN A 108 13.92 -11.27 29.67
C ASN A 108 13.36 -9.99 29.07
N ARG A 109 12.49 -10.15 28.06
CA ARG A 109 11.82 -9.04 27.40
C ARG A 109 10.93 -8.26 28.37
N LYS A 110 10.26 -8.92 29.31
CA LYS A 110 9.48 -8.23 30.35
C LYS A 110 10.40 -7.43 31.26
N LYS A 111 11.49 -8.02 31.75
CA LYS A 111 12.45 -7.34 32.62
C LYS A 111 13.08 -6.10 31.99
N GLU A 112 13.37 -6.14 30.68
CA GLU A 112 13.89 -4.98 29.95
C GLU A 112 12.81 -3.93 29.63
N MET A 113 11.59 -4.37 29.29
CA MET A 113 10.50 -3.44 28.92
C MET A 113 9.83 -2.77 30.12
N GLU A 114 9.72 -3.45 31.27
CA GLU A 114 9.08 -2.91 32.48
C GLU A 114 9.67 -1.57 32.96
N PRO A 115 10.99 -1.35 33.06
CA PRO A 115 11.54 -0.05 33.46
C PRO A 115 11.23 1.06 32.44
N MET A 116 11.35 0.78 31.13
CA MET A 116 10.97 1.73 30.08
C MET A 116 9.47 2.07 30.14
N ARG A 117 8.62 1.07 30.37
CA ARG A 117 7.18 1.25 30.52
C ARG A 117 6.85 2.09 31.75
N ALA A 118 7.45 1.78 32.89
CA ALA A 118 7.28 2.54 34.13
C ALA A 118 7.71 4.01 33.96
N GLN A 119 8.87 4.25 33.33
CA GLN A 119 9.35 5.59 33.01
C GLN A 119 8.39 6.34 32.09
N THR A 120 7.85 5.67 31.07
CA THR A 120 6.87 6.26 30.14
C THR A 120 5.57 6.65 30.86
N ILE A 121 5.06 5.77 31.74
CA ILE A 121 3.87 6.03 32.54
C ILE A 121 4.11 7.21 33.48
N GLN A 122 5.26 7.24 34.16
CA GLN A 122 5.63 8.31 35.07
C GLN A 122 5.73 9.65 34.34
N PHE A 123 6.37 9.67 33.18
CA PHE A 123 6.47 10.86 32.33
C PHE A 123 5.08 11.37 31.94
N TYR A 124 4.21 10.49 31.46
CA TYR A 124 2.83 10.85 31.14
C TYR A 124 2.08 11.43 32.35
N GLN A 125 2.19 10.80 33.53
CA GLN A 125 1.54 11.30 34.75
C GLN A 125 2.00 12.71 35.12
N GLN A 126 3.28 13.02 34.91
CA GLN A 126 3.84 14.34 35.17
C GLN A 126 3.44 15.39 34.14
N THR A 127 3.30 15.03 32.86
CA THR A 127 3.07 16.00 31.78
C THR A 127 1.61 16.14 31.34
N LYS A 128 0.73 15.18 31.65
CA LYS A 128 -0.65 15.12 31.12
C LYS A 128 -1.45 16.42 31.26
N GLN A 129 -1.39 17.08 32.42
CA GLN A 129 -2.16 18.31 32.66
C GLN A 129 -1.58 19.49 31.88
N ARG A 130 -0.25 19.63 31.89
CA ARG A 130 0.46 20.68 31.16
C ARG A 130 0.20 20.55 29.65
N ASP A 131 0.28 19.33 29.13
CA ASP A 131 0.12 19.08 27.71
C ASP A 131 -1.35 19.25 27.29
N HIS A 132 -2.31 18.89 28.14
CA HIS A 132 -3.74 19.18 27.93
C HIS A 132 -4.01 20.69 27.82
N ILE A 133 -3.49 21.49 28.76
CA ILE A 133 -3.65 22.95 28.74
C ILE A 133 -3.02 23.54 27.47
N LYS A 134 -1.84 23.07 27.06
CA LYS A 134 -1.19 23.52 25.81
C LYS A 134 -2.03 23.22 24.57
N ILE A 135 -2.70 22.06 24.52
CA ILE A 135 -3.57 21.70 23.40
C ILE A 135 -4.79 22.63 23.36
N LEU A 136 -5.41 22.91 24.51
CA LEU A 136 -6.54 23.86 24.58
C LEU A 136 -6.13 25.28 24.20
N GLN A 137 -4.98 25.76 24.69
CA GLN A 137 -4.44 27.06 24.31
C GLN A 137 -4.17 27.15 22.81
N ARG A 138 -3.62 26.08 22.22
CA ARG A 138 -3.44 26.00 20.76
C ARG A 138 -4.75 26.05 20.01
N GLN A 139 -5.77 25.34 20.48
CA GLN A 139 -7.12 25.38 19.90
C GLN A 139 -7.67 26.81 19.90
N HIS A 140 -7.55 27.53 21.03
CA HIS A 140 -7.97 28.93 21.14
C HIS A 140 -7.27 29.84 20.13
N ILE A 141 -5.93 29.76 20.05
CA ILE A 141 -5.13 30.57 19.12
C ILE A 141 -5.51 30.28 17.66
N ILE A 142 -5.78 29.02 17.33
CA ILE A 142 -6.21 28.64 15.97
C ILE A 142 -7.57 29.24 15.65
N GLU A 143 -8.51 29.20 16.59
CA GLU A 143 -9.86 29.70 16.37
C GLU A 143 -9.90 31.22 16.21
N GLU A 144 -9.20 31.97 17.08
CA GLU A 144 -9.07 33.43 16.95
C GLU A 144 -8.45 33.83 15.60
N ARG A 145 -7.45 33.06 15.14
CA ARG A 145 -6.82 33.32 13.84
C ARG A 145 -7.74 33.03 12.67
N LYS A 146 -8.57 31.98 12.75
CA LYS A 146 -9.57 31.70 11.71
C LYS A 146 -10.59 32.83 11.62
N GLU A 147 -11.13 33.26 12.77
CA GLU A 147 -12.09 34.35 12.82
C GLU A 147 -11.50 35.64 12.23
N MET A 148 -10.25 35.98 12.57
CA MET A 148 -9.55 37.13 11.99
C MET A 148 -9.42 37.02 10.46
N LEU A 149 -9.07 35.84 9.93
CA LEU A 149 -8.92 35.62 8.50
C LEU A 149 -10.27 35.63 7.76
N GLU A 150 -11.32 35.09 8.38
CA GLU A 150 -12.69 35.13 7.85
C GLU A 150 -13.20 36.56 7.77
N ASN A 151 -13.01 37.36 8.83
CA ASN A 151 -13.38 38.77 8.83
C ASN A 151 -12.63 39.57 7.76
N GLN A 152 -11.31 39.36 7.61
CA GLN A 152 -10.53 40.01 6.54
C GLN A 152 -10.98 39.60 5.14
N ASN A 153 -11.36 38.33 4.94
CA ASN A 153 -11.86 37.87 3.65
C ASN A 153 -13.25 38.44 3.36
N LEU A 154 -14.12 38.51 4.36
CA LEU A 154 -15.45 39.13 4.23
C LEU A 154 -15.33 40.60 3.83
N GLU A 155 -14.45 41.36 4.51
CA GLU A 155 -14.18 42.77 4.16
C GLU A 155 -13.66 42.92 2.72
N ARG A 156 -12.75 42.04 2.28
CA ARG A 156 -12.26 42.04 0.89
C ARG A 156 -13.38 41.72 -0.11
N GLU A 157 -14.20 40.71 0.16
CA GLU A 157 -15.33 40.34 -0.71
C GLU A 157 -16.37 41.46 -0.80
N GLU A 158 -16.70 42.11 0.33
CA GLU A 158 -17.59 43.26 0.35
C GLU A 158 -17.00 44.44 -0.43
N GLY A 159 -15.71 44.73 -0.28
CA GLY A 159 -15.03 45.76 -1.04
C GLY A 159 -15.10 45.50 -2.55
N ILE A 160 -14.87 44.26 -2.98
CA ILE A 160 -14.99 43.85 -4.39
C ILE A 160 -16.44 43.98 -4.87
N ARG A 161 -17.43 43.53 -4.09
CA ARG A 161 -18.87 43.67 -4.45
C ARG A 161 -19.27 45.13 -4.57
N ARG A 162 -18.84 46.00 -3.64
CA ARG A 162 -19.13 47.45 -3.70
C ARG A 162 -18.49 48.10 -4.92
N ALA A 163 -17.26 47.74 -5.26
CA ALA A 163 -16.60 48.21 -6.48
C ALA A 163 -17.35 47.76 -7.75
N GLN A 164 -17.77 46.49 -7.82
CA GLN A 164 -18.58 45.99 -8.94
C GLN A 164 -19.91 46.73 -9.09
N VAL A 165 -20.63 46.99 -7.99
CA VAL A 165 -21.88 47.76 -8.01
C VAL A 165 -21.62 49.20 -8.46
N MET A 166 -20.53 49.82 -8.00
CA MET A 166 -20.15 51.18 -8.39
C MET A 166 -19.75 51.26 -9.88
N ASP A 167 -19.09 50.25 -10.42
CA ASP A 167 -18.76 50.15 -11.85
C ASP A 167 -20.00 49.90 -12.73
N LEU A 168 -21.03 49.22 -12.20
CA LEU A 168 -22.31 48.97 -12.88
C LEU A 168 -23.26 50.18 -12.84
N TRP A 169 -23.10 51.09 -11.87
CA TRP A 169 -23.97 52.27 -11.70
C TRP A 169 -24.01 53.19 -12.93
N PRO A 170 -22.87 53.57 -13.55
CA PRO A 170 -22.86 54.36 -14.79
C PRO A 170 -23.54 53.66 -15.98
N ALA A 171 -23.46 52.33 -16.04
CA ALA A 171 -24.11 51.55 -17.12
C ALA A 171 -25.63 51.50 -16.93
N LEU A 172 -26.09 51.34 -15.68
CA LEU A 172 -27.50 51.38 -15.31
C LEU A 172 -28.10 52.78 -15.50
N GLU A 173 -27.39 53.85 -15.13
CA GLU A 173 -27.80 55.24 -15.40
C GLU A 173 -27.96 55.50 -16.90
N ARG A 174 -27.01 55.06 -17.74
CA ARG A 174 -27.12 55.19 -19.20
C ARG A 174 -28.31 54.41 -19.75
N MET A 175 -28.59 53.22 -19.21
CA MET A 175 -29.70 52.37 -19.64
C MET A 175 -31.06 52.95 -19.22
N ILE A 176 -31.16 53.51 -18.00
CA ILE A 176 -32.36 54.20 -17.50
C ILE A 176 -32.62 55.48 -18.30
N CYS A 177 -31.60 56.31 -18.55
CA CYS A 177 -31.72 57.49 -19.41
C CYS A 177 -32.10 57.14 -20.84
N SER A 178 -31.56 56.04 -21.39
CA SER A 178 -31.93 55.54 -22.73
C SER A 178 -33.37 55.04 -22.80
N CYS A 179 -33.87 54.34 -21.77
CA CYS A 179 -35.28 53.91 -21.74
C CYS A 179 -36.24 55.09 -21.54
N PHE A 180 -35.88 56.11 -20.75
CA PHE A 180 -36.70 57.32 -20.61
C PHE A 180 -36.77 58.14 -21.90
N LEU A 181 -35.73 58.10 -22.75
CA LEU A 181 -35.71 58.79 -24.04
C LEU A 181 -36.51 58.07 -25.15
N VAL A 182 -36.88 56.79 -24.95
CA VAL A 182 -37.62 55.98 -25.95
C VAL A 182 -39.11 55.87 -25.60
N CYS A 183 -39.50 56.20 -24.36
CA CYS A 183 -40.90 56.19 -23.90
C CYS A 183 -41.58 57.57 -23.85
N PHE A 184 -40.93 58.62 -24.38
CA PHE A 184 -41.50 59.96 -24.59
C PHE A 184 -41.34 60.35 -26.07
#